data_AF-A0A7J4LI75-F1
#
_entry.id   AF-A0A7J4LI75-F1
#
_cell.length_a   1.000
_cell.length_b   1.000
_cell.length_c   1.000
_cell.angle_alpha   90.00
_cell.angle_beta   90.00
_cell.angle_gamma   90.00
#
_symmetry.space_group_name_H-M   'P 1'
#
loop_
_entity.id
_entity.type
_entity.pdbx_description
1 polymer ?
#
loop_
_entity_poly.entity_id
_entity_poly.type
_entity_poly.pdbx_seq_one_letter_code
_entity_poly.pdbx_strand_id
1 'polypeptide(L)'
;MECNECGSRKFNIDSANEESSCARCGLVADDYTPEAIRPLKLVRTAGTNIEPNRFKSMTNEDKNLAKAFTILRRIESNLKLPAYLVDDSMIIYENLLDAGLIIGKSIDELMSGCVHIACKKANFPIDVISLAITIDKDKEAISKANKYIIKNTEEKVPLEQIEDKLTEIFIKFRLKARAAWYAMRVLKRLKKTNYLCGKNPCVISASILYLTSTIKNLGLTQEEISSVLNVRPRTLRWRYKEIKELVA
;
A
#
# COMPACT_ATOMS: atom_id res chain seq x y z
N MET A 1 11.51 -20.54 -30.42
CA MET A 1 12.92 -20.88 -30.15
C MET A 1 13.44 -21.70 -31.31
N GLU A 2 14.67 -21.46 -31.78
CA GLU A 2 15.38 -22.30 -32.75
C GLU A 2 16.50 -23.03 -32.01
N CYS A 3 16.67 -24.33 -32.27
CA CYS A 3 17.76 -25.10 -31.69
C CYS A 3 19.10 -24.58 -32.21
N ASN A 4 20.03 -24.22 -31.31
CA ASN A 4 21.35 -23.71 -31.67
C ASN A 4 22.20 -24.69 -32.48
N GLU A 5 21.94 -25.99 -32.37
CA GLU A 5 22.69 -27.03 -33.08
C GLU A 5 22.12 -27.36 -34.46
N CYS A 6 20.79 -27.35 -34.63
CA CYS A 6 20.16 -27.83 -35.88
C CYS A 6 19.13 -26.89 -36.51
N GLY A 7 18.90 -25.71 -35.92
CA GLY A 7 17.95 -24.70 -36.37
C GLY A 7 16.47 -25.11 -36.30
N SER A 8 16.14 -26.29 -35.76
CA SER A 8 14.76 -26.76 -35.65
C SER A 8 13.98 -25.96 -34.61
N ARG A 9 12.72 -25.65 -34.93
CA ARG A 9 11.77 -25.00 -34.00
C ARG A 9 10.88 -25.97 -33.23
N LYS A 10 11.02 -27.29 -33.47
CA LYS A 10 10.21 -28.33 -32.82
C LYS A 10 10.95 -28.93 -31.63
N PHE A 11 10.31 -28.91 -30.47
CA PHE A 11 10.82 -29.44 -29.21
C PHE A 11 9.78 -30.38 -28.58
N ASN A 12 10.26 -31.47 -27.98
CA ASN A 12 9.49 -32.39 -27.16
C ASN A 12 9.70 -31.98 -25.70
N ILE A 13 8.61 -31.89 -24.93
CA ILE A 13 8.65 -31.50 -23.52
C ILE A 13 8.25 -32.72 -22.72
N ASP A 14 9.13 -33.18 -21.83
CA ASP A 14 8.82 -34.26 -20.91
C ASP A 14 8.38 -33.67 -19.57
N SER A 15 7.06 -33.66 -19.35
CA SER A 15 6.44 -33.06 -18.17
C SER A 15 6.84 -33.73 -16.85
N ALA A 16 7.38 -34.95 -16.89
CA ALA A 16 7.80 -35.66 -15.69
C ALA A 16 9.15 -35.19 -15.15
N ASN A 17 10.05 -34.71 -16.03
CA ASN A 17 11.41 -34.31 -15.67
C ASN A 17 11.65 -32.80 -15.87
N GLU A 18 10.66 -32.04 -16.31
CA GLU A 18 10.77 -30.60 -16.64
C GLU A 18 11.85 -30.30 -17.70
N GLU A 19 12.17 -31.27 -18.55
CA GLU A 19 13.17 -31.14 -19.60
C GLU A 19 12.50 -30.92 -20.96
N SER A 20 13.09 -30.03 -21.76
CA SER A 20 12.70 -29.85 -23.15
C SER A 20 13.85 -30.27 -24.05
N SER A 21 13.58 -31.16 -25.01
CA SER A 21 14.58 -31.66 -25.95
C SER A 21 14.19 -31.32 -27.37
N CYS A 22 15.18 -30.99 -28.22
CA CYS A 22 14.90 -30.74 -29.62
C CYS A 22 14.45 -32.03 -30.31
N ALA A 23 13.26 -32.00 -30.93
CA ALA A 23 12.67 -33.18 -31.59
C ALA A 23 13.46 -33.67 -32.83
N ARG A 24 14.48 -32.91 -33.26
CA ARG A 24 15.31 -33.23 -34.43
C ARG A 24 16.70 -33.76 -34.08
N CYS A 25 17.41 -33.11 -33.16
CA CYS A 25 18.79 -33.50 -32.80
C CYS A 25 18.93 -34.07 -31.38
N GLY A 26 17.85 -34.08 -30.58
CA GLY A 26 17.87 -34.60 -29.22
C GLY A 26 18.59 -33.73 -28.20
N LEU A 27 19.03 -32.52 -28.57
CA LEU A 27 19.67 -31.59 -27.64
C LEU A 27 18.69 -31.22 -26.52
N VAL A 28 19.04 -31.53 -25.29
CA VAL A 28 18.33 -31.12 -24.07
C VAL A 28 18.64 -29.65 -23.82
N ALA A 29 17.61 -28.83 -23.71
CA ALA A 29 17.73 -27.41 -23.40
C ALA A 29 17.54 -27.24 -21.89
N ASP A 30 18.64 -26.98 -21.19
CA ASP A 30 18.69 -26.86 -19.72
C ASP A 30 17.99 -25.60 -19.16
N ASP A 31 17.66 -24.63 -20.03
CA ASP A 31 17.10 -23.34 -19.62
C ASP A 31 15.78 -23.05 -20.34
N TYR A 32 14.67 -23.63 -19.87
CA TYR A 32 13.35 -23.07 -20.19
C TYR A 32 12.32 -23.23 -19.06
N THR A 33 12.24 -22.21 -18.20
CA THR A 33 11.00 -21.89 -17.47
C THR A 33 10.15 -20.95 -18.33
N PRO A 34 8.89 -21.30 -18.66
CA PRO A 34 8.00 -20.39 -19.34
C PRO A 34 7.64 -19.25 -18.38
N GLU A 35 7.84 -18.01 -18.84
CA GLU A 35 7.51 -16.73 -18.15
C GLU A 35 8.62 -16.13 -17.27
N ALA A 36 9.36 -15.21 -17.90
CA ALA A 36 9.59 -13.84 -17.44
C ALA A 36 9.08 -13.44 -16.03
N ILE A 37 9.66 -14.01 -14.98
CA ILE A 37 9.82 -13.34 -13.70
C ILE A 37 11.26 -12.85 -13.73
N ARG A 38 11.49 -11.52 -13.80
CA ARG A 38 12.80 -10.95 -13.45
C ARG A 38 13.21 -11.65 -12.15
N PRO A 39 14.32 -12.39 -12.10
CA PRO A 39 14.69 -13.02 -10.85
C PRO A 39 14.90 -11.88 -9.86
N LEU A 40 13.99 -11.77 -8.90
CA LEU A 40 14.29 -11.19 -7.60
C LEU A 40 15.66 -11.77 -7.26
N LYS A 41 16.68 -10.92 -7.14
CA LYS A 41 17.94 -11.31 -6.48
C LYS A 41 17.63 -11.58 -5.00
N LEU A 42 16.85 -12.61 -4.73
CA LEU A 42 16.77 -13.29 -3.46
C LEU A 42 18.05 -14.12 -3.39
N VAL A 43 19.11 -13.50 -2.89
CA VAL A 43 20.22 -14.26 -2.32
C VAL A 43 19.68 -14.97 -1.08
N ARG A 44 19.03 -16.11 -1.29
CA ARG A 44 18.90 -17.17 -0.30
C ARG A 44 20.10 -18.08 -0.52
N THR A 45 21.19 -17.85 0.20
CA THR A 45 22.24 -18.87 0.33
C THR A 45 21.97 -19.67 1.59
N ALA A 46 21.07 -20.64 1.46
CA ALA A 46 21.12 -21.84 2.28
C ALA A 46 22.16 -22.78 1.65
N GLY A 47 23.25 -23.03 2.38
CA GLY A 47 24.10 -24.21 2.26
C GLY A 47 24.55 -24.64 0.85
N THR A 48 25.54 -23.96 0.29
CA THR A 48 26.51 -24.60 -0.64
C THR A 48 27.87 -23.96 -0.37
N ASN A 49 28.93 -24.78 -0.34
CA ASN A 49 30.31 -24.31 -0.21
C ASN A 49 30.62 -23.34 -1.38
N ILE A 50 30.69 -22.05 -1.09
CA ILE A 50 30.99 -20.99 -2.07
C ILE A 50 32.45 -20.58 -1.87
N GLU A 51 33.23 -20.71 -2.94
CA GLU A 51 34.60 -20.23 -3.04
C GLU A 51 34.72 -18.76 -2.60
N PRO A 52 35.77 -18.37 -1.84
CA PRO A 52 35.78 -17.14 -1.05
C PRO A 52 35.95 -15.82 -1.83
N ASN A 53 35.82 -15.80 -3.17
CA ASN A 53 36.30 -14.67 -3.98
C ASN A 53 35.31 -14.03 -4.96
N ARG A 54 33.99 -14.11 -4.68
CA ARG A 54 32.96 -13.39 -5.45
C ARG A 54 32.31 -12.22 -4.71
N PHE A 55 33.05 -11.52 -3.84
CA PHE A 55 32.64 -10.18 -3.41
C PHE A 55 32.92 -9.17 -4.53
N LYS A 56 32.11 -9.22 -5.60
CA LYS A 56 31.96 -8.08 -6.51
C LYS A 56 31.52 -6.90 -5.65
N SER A 57 32.26 -5.80 -5.74
CA SER A 57 31.97 -4.54 -5.07
C SER A 57 30.52 -4.14 -5.33
N MET A 58 29.67 -4.24 -4.31
CA MET A 58 28.26 -3.83 -4.40
C MET A 58 28.20 -2.37 -4.81
N THR A 59 27.42 -2.08 -5.87
CA THR A 59 27.15 -0.70 -6.27
C THR A 59 26.37 0.02 -5.16
N ASN A 60 26.35 1.35 -5.18
CA ASN A 60 25.54 2.11 -4.23
C ASN A 60 24.04 1.83 -4.40
N GLU A 61 23.61 1.50 -5.63
CA GLU A 61 22.25 1.09 -5.94
C GLU A 61 21.91 -0.27 -5.30
N ASP A 62 22.80 -1.27 -5.43
CA ASP A 62 22.62 -2.58 -4.80
C ASP A 62 22.49 -2.45 -3.27
N LYS A 63 23.26 -1.55 -2.65
CA LYS A 63 23.18 -1.27 -1.21
C LYS A 63 21.87 -0.60 -0.82
N ASN A 64 21.35 0.31 -1.64
CA ASN A 64 20.07 0.97 -1.39
C ASN A 64 18.91 -0.02 -1.51
N LEU A 65 18.91 -0.87 -2.53
CA LEU A 65 17.93 -1.94 -2.71
C LEU A 65 17.95 -2.92 -1.54
N ALA A 66 19.13 -3.36 -1.09
CA ALA A 66 19.24 -4.26 0.06
C ALA A 66 18.65 -3.65 1.35
N LYS A 67 18.89 -2.35 1.59
CA LYS A 67 18.30 -1.62 2.71
C LYS A 67 16.78 -1.52 2.58
N ALA A 68 16.28 -1.11 1.42
CA ALA A 68 14.86 -0.99 1.14
C ALA A 68 14.12 -2.32 1.35
N PHE A 69 14.69 -3.42 0.86
CA PHE A 69 14.15 -4.76 1.04
C PHE A 69 14.09 -5.17 2.51
N THR A 70 15.12 -4.86 3.29
CA THR A 70 15.14 -5.14 4.74
C THR A 70 14.00 -4.43 5.46
N ILE A 71 13.74 -3.18 5.09
CA ILE A 71 12.65 -2.36 5.66
C ILE A 71 11.30 -2.89 5.21
N LEU A 72 11.16 -3.22 3.93
CA LEU A 72 9.95 -3.82 3.38
C LEU A 72 9.59 -5.13 4.10
N ARG A 73 10.56 -6.02 4.33
CA ARG A 73 10.35 -7.26 5.10
C ARG A 73 9.94 -6.99 6.55
N ARG A 74 10.50 -5.96 7.18
CA ARG A 74 10.06 -5.51 8.52
C ARG A 74 8.62 -5.01 8.51
N ILE A 75 8.21 -4.29 7.47
CA ILE A 75 6.83 -3.81 7.35
C ILE A 75 5.87 -4.98 7.08
N GLU A 76 6.23 -5.88 6.17
CA GLU A 76 5.49 -7.11 5.85
C GLU A 76 5.24 -7.94 7.11
N SER A 77 6.27 -8.19 7.94
CA SER A 77 6.14 -9.01 9.14
C SER A 77 5.25 -8.37 10.22
N ASN A 78 5.34 -7.04 10.38
CA ASN A 78 4.58 -6.32 11.41
C ASN A 78 3.12 -6.10 11.02
N LEU A 79 2.86 -5.78 9.75
CA LEU A 79 1.52 -5.46 9.25
C LEU A 79 0.83 -6.63 8.52
N LYS A 80 1.51 -7.77 8.40
CA LYS A 80 1.04 -8.99 7.72
C LYS A 80 0.54 -8.71 6.30
N LEU A 81 1.38 -8.02 5.53
CA LEU A 81 1.05 -7.67 4.16
C LEU A 81 0.99 -8.93 3.28
N PRO A 82 -0.01 -9.04 2.39
CA PRO A 82 0.01 -10.04 1.32
C PRO A 82 1.21 -9.88 0.39
N ALA A 83 1.71 -11.00 -0.16
CA ALA A 83 2.88 -11.00 -1.04
C ALA A 83 2.73 -10.06 -2.25
N TYR A 84 1.54 -10.01 -2.88
CA TYR A 84 1.32 -9.13 -4.02
C TYR A 84 1.51 -7.64 -3.68
N LEU A 85 1.20 -7.20 -2.45
CA LEU A 85 1.45 -5.82 -2.02
C LEU A 85 2.93 -5.55 -1.78
N VAL A 86 3.67 -6.56 -1.32
CA VAL A 86 5.13 -6.49 -1.15
C VAL A 86 5.79 -6.28 -2.52
N ASP A 87 5.38 -7.07 -3.51
CA ASP A 87 5.89 -6.99 -4.88
C ASP A 87 5.54 -5.63 -5.53
N ASP A 88 4.27 -5.20 -5.44
CA ASP A 88 3.83 -3.88 -5.93
C ASP A 88 4.62 -2.73 -5.28
N SER A 89 4.88 -2.82 -3.98
CA SER A 89 5.67 -1.81 -3.25
C SER A 89 7.11 -1.74 -3.76
N MET A 90 7.70 -2.89 -4.09
CA MET A 90 9.05 -2.98 -4.61
C MET A 90 9.14 -2.42 -6.03
N ILE A 91 8.15 -2.71 -6.89
CA ILE A 91 8.07 -2.15 -8.25
C ILE A 91 8.06 -0.62 -8.20
N ILE A 92 7.26 -0.02 -7.31
CA ILE A 92 7.22 1.44 -7.16
C ILE A 92 8.59 1.98 -6.71
N TYR A 93 9.28 1.28 -5.81
CA TYR A 93 10.60 1.67 -5.34
C TYR A 93 11.68 1.57 -6.44
N GLU A 94 11.66 0.49 -7.23
CA GLU A 94 12.56 0.31 -8.38
C GLU A 94 12.36 1.43 -9.42
N ASN A 95 11.11 1.79 -9.73
CA ASN A 95 10.81 2.89 -10.64
C ASN A 95 11.40 4.23 -10.14
N LEU A 96 11.39 4.48 -8.83
CA LEU A 96 12.02 5.68 -8.25
C LEU A 96 13.54 5.63 -8.32
N LEU A 97 14.13 4.44 -8.16
CA LEU A 97 15.57 4.23 -8.24
C LEU A 97 16.07 4.47 -9.66
N ASP A 98 15.40 3.86 -10.65
CA ASP A 98 15.72 3.98 -12.08
C ASP A 98 15.58 5.43 -12.56
N ALA A 99 14.64 6.20 -12.00
CA ALA A 99 14.46 7.61 -12.27
C ALA A 99 15.44 8.54 -11.50
N GLY A 100 16.30 8.01 -10.63
CA GLY A 100 17.24 8.79 -9.82
C GLY A 100 16.58 9.64 -8.72
N LEU A 101 15.33 9.34 -8.35
CA LEU A 101 14.50 10.13 -7.42
C LEU A 101 14.74 9.80 -5.93
N ILE A 102 15.76 8.98 -5.63
CA ILE A 102 16.07 8.53 -4.26
C ILE A 102 17.12 9.43 -3.59
N ILE A 103 17.85 10.22 -4.37
CA ILE A 103 19.00 10.99 -3.90
C ILE A 103 18.57 12.02 -2.85
N GLY A 104 19.23 12.01 -1.69
CA GLY A 104 18.97 12.94 -0.58
C GLY A 104 17.70 12.64 0.22
N LYS A 105 17.09 11.47 0.05
CA LYS A 105 15.91 11.02 0.80
C LYS A 105 16.25 9.84 1.71
N SER A 106 15.52 9.73 2.82
CA SER A 106 15.60 8.53 3.65
C SER A 106 14.97 7.36 2.91
N ILE A 107 15.71 6.25 2.80
CA ILE A 107 15.24 5.00 2.20
C ILE A 107 14.03 4.47 2.99
N ASP A 108 14.07 4.56 4.32
CA ASP A 108 12.98 4.12 5.20
C ASP A 108 11.68 4.87 4.93
N GLU A 109 11.76 6.20 4.80
CA GLU A 109 10.61 7.06 4.51
C GLU A 109 10.04 6.79 3.11
N LEU A 110 10.91 6.66 2.11
CA LEU A 110 10.52 6.38 0.73
C LEU A 110 9.88 5.00 0.60
N MET A 111 10.51 3.96 1.13
CA MET A 111 9.98 2.60 1.07
C MET A 111 8.62 2.50 1.76
N SER A 112 8.46 3.15 2.91
CA SER A 112 7.17 3.21 3.62
C SER A 112 6.10 3.97 2.84
N GLY A 113 6.50 5.01 2.09
CA GLY A 113 5.62 5.70 1.16
C GLY A 113 5.18 4.81 -0.01
N CYS A 114 6.10 4.04 -0.59
CA CYS A 114 5.80 3.08 -1.66
C CYS A 114 4.79 2.04 -1.18
N VAL A 115 4.99 1.47 0.01
CA VAL A 115 4.05 0.54 0.64
C VAL A 115 2.67 1.15 0.81
N HIS A 116 2.61 2.36 1.38
CA HIS A 116 1.35 3.04 1.60
C HIS A 116 0.59 3.32 0.29
N ILE A 117 1.30 3.68 -0.78
CA ILE A 117 0.71 3.92 -2.11
C ILE A 117 0.20 2.62 -2.74
N ALA A 118 1.01 1.55 -2.73
CA ALA A 118 0.59 0.23 -3.24
C ALA A 118 -0.68 -0.26 -2.52
N CYS A 119 -0.68 -0.16 -1.19
CA CYS A 119 -1.82 -0.52 -0.35
C CYS A 119 -3.07 0.31 -0.67
N LYS A 120 -2.92 1.63 -0.89
CA LYS A 120 -4.04 2.49 -1.31
C LYS A 120 -4.58 2.13 -2.68
N LYS A 121 -3.74 1.79 -3.65
CA LYS A 121 -4.17 1.37 -5.00
C LYS A 121 -4.97 0.07 -4.96
N ALA A 122 -4.58 -0.85 -4.09
CA ALA A 122 -5.23 -2.15 -3.93
C ALA A 122 -6.49 -2.12 -3.05
N ASN A 123 -6.99 -0.95 -2.64
CA ASN A 123 -8.07 -0.80 -1.66
C ASN A 123 -7.81 -1.55 -0.34
N PHE A 124 -6.54 -1.66 0.06
CA PHE A 124 -6.11 -2.20 1.35
C PHE A 124 -5.50 -1.06 2.19
N PRO A 125 -6.28 -0.06 2.63
CA PRO A 125 -5.73 1.13 3.25
C PRO A 125 -5.06 0.80 4.59
N ILE A 126 -3.82 1.27 4.75
CA ILE A 126 -3.05 1.18 5.98
C ILE A 126 -2.91 2.58 6.58
N ASP A 127 -3.09 2.69 7.89
CA ASP A 127 -2.86 3.95 8.59
C ASP A 127 -1.37 4.32 8.54
N VAL A 128 -1.10 5.56 8.12
CA VAL A 128 0.26 6.14 8.08
C VAL A 128 0.93 6.08 9.46
N ILE A 129 0.14 6.16 10.54
CA ILE A 129 0.63 6.04 11.92
C ILE A 129 1.20 4.64 12.19
N SER A 130 0.53 3.58 11.72
CA SER A 130 1.01 2.21 11.89
C SER A 130 2.33 1.98 11.18
N LEU A 131 2.50 2.56 9.99
CA LEU A 131 3.78 2.55 9.27
C LEU A 131 4.86 3.32 10.02
N ALA A 132 4.54 4.53 10.51
CA ALA A 132 5.43 5.38 11.30
C ALA A 132 5.98 4.66 12.55
N ILE A 133 5.11 3.97 13.29
CA ILE A 133 5.50 3.16 14.45
C ILE A 133 6.40 2.00 14.04
N THR A 134 6.10 1.35 12.92
CA THR A 134 6.85 0.17 12.45
C THR A 134 8.30 0.50 12.12
N ILE A 135 8.54 1.66 11.51
CA ILE A 135 9.87 2.11 11.06
C ILE A 135 10.55 3.08 12.03
N ASP A 136 9.91 3.44 13.13
CA ASP A 136 10.37 4.42 14.12
C ASP A 136 10.70 5.79 13.49
N LYS A 137 9.73 6.35 12.76
CA LYS A 137 9.81 7.67 12.12
C LYS A 137 8.56 8.48 12.36
N ASP A 138 8.65 9.79 12.12
CA ASP A 138 7.49 10.67 12.19
C ASP A 138 6.49 10.43 11.05
N LYS A 139 5.19 10.49 11.39
CA LYS A 139 4.09 10.43 10.40
C LYS A 139 4.22 11.49 9.31
N GLU A 140 4.82 12.64 9.64
CA GLU A 140 5.01 13.75 8.71
C GLU A 140 6.05 13.42 7.64
N ALA A 141 7.07 12.65 8.01
CA ALA A 141 8.11 12.20 7.10
C ALA A 141 7.53 11.27 6.02
N ILE A 142 6.75 10.26 6.43
CA ILE A 142 6.04 9.36 5.51
C ILE A 142 5.03 10.14 4.65
N SER A 143 4.33 11.11 5.24
CA SER A 143 3.38 11.95 4.50
C SER A 143 4.06 12.82 3.43
N LYS A 144 5.28 13.33 3.71
CA LYS A 144 6.11 14.04 2.73
C LYS A 144 6.59 13.09 1.63
N ALA A 145 7.03 11.88 1.97
CA ALA A 145 7.42 10.85 1.01
C ALA A 145 6.25 10.46 0.10
N ASN A 146 5.05 10.22 0.64
CA ASN A 146 3.85 9.94 -0.13
C ASN A 146 3.55 11.02 -1.19
N LYS A 147 3.56 12.29 -0.77
CA LYS A 147 3.34 13.42 -1.70
C LYS A 147 4.44 13.50 -2.75
N TYR A 148 5.68 13.22 -2.35
CA TYR A 148 6.82 13.21 -3.27
C TYR A 148 6.66 12.12 -4.32
N ILE A 149 6.32 10.90 -3.93
CA ILE A 149 6.14 9.77 -4.86
C ILE A 149 5.00 10.09 -5.82
N ILE A 150 3.81 10.46 -5.31
CA ILE A 150 2.64 10.79 -6.15
C ILE A 150 2.94 11.94 -7.14
N LYS A 151 3.78 12.90 -6.75
CA LYS A 151 4.14 14.03 -7.62
C LYS A 151 5.10 13.63 -8.75
N ASN A 152 6.02 12.71 -8.48
CA ASN A 152 7.10 12.35 -9.41
C ASN A 152 6.90 11.01 -10.13
N THR A 153 5.80 10.31 -9.83
CA THR A 153 5.42 9.05 -10.48
C THR A 153 4.02 9.19 -11.05
N GLU A 154 3.67 8.38 -12.05
CA GLU A 154 2.34 8.37 -12.67
C GLU A 154 1.30 7.57 -11.86
N GLU A 155 1.54 7.40 -10.56
CA GLU A 155 0.73 6.57 -9.70
C GLU A 155 -0.67 7.17 -9.48
N LYS A 156 -1.68 6.49 -10.02
CA LYS A 156 -3.10 6.87 -9.85
C LYS A 156 -3.61 6.36 -8.50
N VAL A 157 -3.41 7.17 -7.46
CA VAL A 157 -3.93 6.86 -6.12
C VAL A 157 -5.39 7.30 -6.01
N PRO A 158 -6.32 6.41 -5.62
CA PRO A 158 -7.71 6.79 -5.45
C PRO A 158 -7.86 7.81 -4.32
N LEU A 159 -8.73 8.81 -4.55
CA LEU A 159 -9.08 9.77 -3.51
C LEU A 159 -9.97 9.11 -2.46
N GLU A 160 -9.67 9.37 -1.19
CA GLU A 160 -10.44 8.84 -0.06
C GLU A 160 -11.87 9.40 -0.09
N GLN A 161 -12.86 8.53 -0.24
CA GLN A 161 -14.27 8.90 -0.24
C GLN A 161 -14.81 8.96 1.19
N ILE A 162 -15.73 9.90 1.42
CA ILE A 162 -16.37 10.07 2.75
C ILE A 162 -17.24 8.84 3.07
N GLU A 163 -17.85 8.21 2.06
CA GLU A 163 -18.60 6.96 2.18
C GLU A 163 -17.79 5.83 2.79
N ASP A 164 -16.59 5.59 2.24
CA ASP A 164 -15.72 4.51 2.66
C ASP A 164 -15.27 4.75 4.10
N LYS A 165 -14.90 6.00 4.41
CA LYS A 165 -14.47 6.37 5.75
C LYS A 165 -15.58 6.27 6.79
N LEU A 166 -16.81 6.66 6.44
CA LEU A 166 -17.97 6.43 7.29
C LEU A 166 -18.18 4.94 7.56
N THR A 167 -18.08 4.10 6.53
CA THR A 167 -18.26 2.65 6.65
C THR A 167 -17.22 2.03 7.57
N GLU A 168 -15.95 2.39 7.39
CA GLU A 168 -14.84 1.99 8.27
C GLU A 168 -15.13 2.38 9.73
N ILE A 169 -15.56 3.62 9.96
CA ILE A 169 -15.89 4.13 11.29
C ILE A 169 -17.06 3.35 11.89
N PHE A 170 -18.12 3.05 11.13
CA PHE A 170 -19.26 2.28 11.64
C PHE A 170 -18.87 0.88 12.08
N ILE A 171 -17.97 0.22 11.33
CA ILE A 171 -17.41 -1.07 11.69
C ILE A 171 -16.56 -0.93 12.97
N LYS A 172 -15.70 0.09 13.05
CA LYS A 172 -14.83 0.35 14.20
C LYS A 172 -15.61 0.56 15.51
N PHE A 173 -16.73 1.28 15.45
CA PHE A 173 -17.61 1.53 16.61
C PHE A 173 -18.72 0.49 16.79
N ARG A 174 -18.77 -0.57 15.95
CA ARG A 174 -19.76 -1.66 16.02
C ARG A 174 -21.22 -1.16 16.09
N LEU A 175 -21.54 -0.15 15.29
CA LEU A 175 -22.87 0.46 15.34
C LEU A 175 -23.93 -0.36 14.60
N LYS A 176 -25.18 -0.25 15.07
CA LYS A 176 -26.35 -0.90 14.46
C LYS A 176 -26.62 -0.34 13.06
N ALA A 177 -27.11 -1.20 12.15
CA ALA A 177 -27.42 -0.83 10.76
C ALA A 177 -28.34 0.40 10.63
N ARG A 178 -29.31 0.57 11.53
CA ARG A 178 -30.21 1.75 11.54
C ARG A 178 -29.45 3.08 11.74
N ALA A 179 -28.39 3.08 12.53
CA ALA A 179 -27.55 4.26 12.74
C ALA A 179 -26.69 4.55 11.50
N ALA A 180 -26.05 3.52 10.93
CA ALA A 180 -25.28 3.66 9.70
C ALA A 180 -26.13 4.18 8.53
N TRP A 181 -27.36 3.68 8.38
CA TRP A 181 -28.30 4.16 7.37
C TRP A 181 -28.65 5.64 7.55
N TYR A 182 -28.88 6.07 8.80
CA TYR A 182 -29.17 7.47 9.10
C TYR A 182 -27.99 8.37 8.73
N ALA A 183 -26.78 7.99 9.12
CA ALA A 183 -25.57 8.74 8.79
C ALA A 183 -25.34 8.84 7.27
N MET A 184 -25.57 7.77 6.52
CA MET A 184 -25.47 7.79 5.07
C MET A 184 -26.51 8.73 4.44
N ARG A 185 -27.71 8.80 5.02
CA ARG A 185 -28.75 9.76 4.60
C ARG A 185 -28.33 11.21 4.87
N VAL A 186 -27.66 11.47 6.00
CA VAL A 186 -27.07 12.78 6.31
C VAL A 186 -26.01 13.15 5.27
N LEU A 187 -25.08 12.24 4.97
CA LEU A 187 -24.06 12.46 3.96
C LEU A 187 -24.67 12.76 2.59
N LYS A 188 -25.72 12.02 2.19
CA LYS A 188 -26.44 12.26 0.92
C LYS A 188 -27.07 13.65 0.84
N ARG A 189 -27.54 14.21 1.97
CA ARG A 189 -28.02 15.59 2.03
C ARG A 189 -26.87 16.59 1.89
N LEU A 190 -25.76 16.35 2.59
CA LEU A 190 -24.57 17.19 2.50
C LEU A 190 -23.94 17.19 1.10
N LYS A 191 -24.01 16.08 0.36
CA LYS A 191 -23.56 16.01 -1.04
C LYS A 191 -24.36 16.89 -2.00
N LYS A 192 -25.61 17.23 -1.65
CA LYS A 192 -26.41 18.18 -2.43
C LYS A 192 -26.00 19.63 -2.20
N THR A 193 -25.17 19.88 -1.19
CA THR A 193 -24.63 21.21 -0.91
C THR A 193 -23.14 21.24 -1.29
N ASN A 194 -22.58 22.43 -1.51
CA ASN A 194 -21.15 22.59 -1.77
C ASN A 194 -20.29 22.53 -0.48
N TYR A 195 -20.85 22.05 0.63
CA TYR A 195 -20.22 22.09 1.94
C TYR A 195 -19.01 21.16 2.08
N LEU A 196 -18.98 20.04 1.34
CA LEU A 196 -17.96 18.99 1.47
C LEU A 196 -16.63 19.33 0.80
N CYS A 197 -16.62 20.30 -0.13
CA CYS A 197 -15.44 20.65 -0.92
C CYS A 197 -14.27 21.13 -0.04
N GLY A 198 -13.10 20.52 -0.24
CA GLY A 198 -11.86 20.87 0.48
C GLY A 198 -11.84 20.48 1.96
N LYS A 199 -12.83 19.74 2.46
CA LYS A 199 -12.88 19.29 3.86
C LYS A 199 -12.29 17.90 4.02
N ASN A 200 -11.66 17.67 5.17
CA ASN A 200 -11.05 16.39 5.48
C ASN A 200 -12.15 15.30 5.67
N PRO A 201 -12.14 14.21 4.87
CA PRO A 201 -13.15 13.15 4.93
C PRO A 201 -13.31 12.51 6.32
N CYS A 202 -12.21 12.29 7.05
CA CYS A 202 -12.22 11.69 8.38
C CYS A 202 -12.96 12.59 9.39
N VAL A 203 -12.66 13.89 9.38
CA VAL A 203 -13.31 14.85 10.29
C VAL A 203 -14.80 14.97 10.01
N ILE A 204 -15.19 15.03 8.73
CA ILE A 204 -16.61 15.09 8.36
C ILE A 204 -17.34 13.82 8.79
N SER A 205 -16.74 12.65 8.54
CA SER A 205 -17.30 11.36 8.93
C SER A 205 -17.47 11.26 10.45
N ALA A 206 -16.47 11.72 11.22
CA ALA A 206 -16.53 11.78 12.69
C ALA A 206 -17.64 12.70 13.20
N SER A 207 -17.85 13.86 12.56
CA SER A 207 -18.93 14.78 12.93
C SER A 207 -20.31 14.25 12.56
N ILE A 208 -20.46 13.53 11.43
CA ILE A 208 -21.71 12.85 11.05
C ILE A 208 -22.02 11.72 12.04
N LEU A 209 -20.99 10.96 12.47
CA LEU A 209 -21.13 9.94 13.52
C LEU A 209 -21.65 10.57 14.81
N TYR A 210 -21.06 11.68 15.25
CA TYR A 210 -21.48 12.37 16.47
C TYR A 210 -22.92 12.89 16.37
N LEU A 211 -23.31 13.49 15.24
CA LEU A 211 -24.70 13.90 14.99
C LEU A 211 -25.66 12.70 15.02
N THR A 212 -25.26 11.57 14.45
CA THR A 212 -26.07 10.35 14.45
C THR A 212 -26.21 9.79 15.86
N SER A 213 -25.14 9.84 16.66
CA SER A 213 -25.13 9.44 18.07
C SER A 213 -26.11 10.25 18.90
N THR A 214 -26.13 11.58 18.74
CA THR A 214 -27.02 12.46 19.50
C THR A 214 -28.49 12.25 19.13
N ILE A 215 -28.80 12.00 17.86
CA ILE A 215 -30.19 11.79 17.40
C ILE A 215 -30.70 10.38 17.73
N LYS A 216 -29.83 9.37 17.69
CA LYS A 216 -30.19 7.97 17.96
C LYS A 216 -29.93 7.55 19.42
N ASN A 217 -29.52 8.48 20.29
CA ASN A 217 -29.17 8.23 21.68
C ASN A 217 -28.19 7.05 21.85
N LEU A 218 -27.10 7.05 21.07
CA LEU A 218 -26.09 5.98 21.11
C LEU A 218 -25.11 6.12 22.27
N GLY A 219 -25.12 7.25 22.99
CA GLY A 219 -24.25 7.50 24.14
C GLY A 219 -22.80 7.85 23.80
N LEU A 220 -22.41 7.93 22.52
CA LEU A 220 -21.04 8.26 22.14
C LEU A 220 -20.70 9.72 22.45
N THR A 221 -19.64 9.92 23.23
CA THR A 221 -19.15 11.26 23.57
C THR A 221 -18.19 11.81 22.51
N GLN A 222 -17.97 13.14 22.51
CA GLN A 222 -17.00 13.75 21.60
C GLN A 222 -15.58 13.25 21.88
N GLU A 223 -15.26 13.00 23.15
CA GLU A 223 -13.93 12.56 23.60
C GLU A 223 -13.64 11.11 23.16
N GLU A 224 -14.63 10.23 23.28
CA GLU A 224 -14.55 8.85 22.76
C GLU A 224 -14.32 8.86 21.24
N ILE A 225 -15.09 9.64 20.48
CA ILE A 225 -14.92 9.69 19.03
C ILE A 225 -13.56 10.28 18.66
N SER A 226 -13.14 11.33 19.35
CA SER A 226 -11.88 12.03 19.10
C SER A 226 -10.67 11.16 19.38
N SER A 227 -10.68 10.40 20.47
CA SER A 227 -9.59 9.49 20.84
C SER A 227 -9.45 8.32 19.87
N VAL A 228 -10.56 7.69 19.46
CA VAL A 228 -10.53 6.54 18.54
C VAL A 228 -10.16 6.93 17.11
N LEU A 229 -10.53 8.13 16.67
CA LEU A 229 -10.28 8.61 15.30
C LEU A 229 -9.08 9.55 15.19
N ASN A 230 -8.39 9.85 16.30
CA ASN A 230 -7.28 10.80 16.36
C ASN A 230 -7.62 12.18 15.77
N VAL A 231 -8.84 12.65 15.99
CA VAL A 231 -9.32 13.96 15.55
C VAL A 231 -9.37 14.90 16.75
N ARG A 232 -9.04 16.19 16.55
CA ARG A 232 -9.12 17.18 17.64
C ARG A 232 -10.60 17.40 18.04
N PRO A 233 -10.95 17.31 19.34
CA PRO A 233 -12.34 17.50 19.80
C PRO A 233 -12.95 18.83 19.37
N ARG A 234 -12.17 19.92 19.42
CA ARG A 234 -12.61 21.25 18.98
C ARG A 234 -13.01 21.28 17.50
N THR A 235 -12.25 20.59 16.64
CA THR A 235 -12.53 20.50 15.21
C THR A 235 -13.81 19.71 14.95
N LEU A 236 -13.98 18.58 15.65
CA LEU A 236 -15.19 17.77 15.59
C LEU A 236 -16.43 18.58 16.01
N ARG A 237 -16.35 19.33 17.11
CA ARG A 237 -17.44 20.18 17.61
C ARG A 237 -17.80 21.30 16.64
N TRP A 238 -16.80 21.92 16.01
CA TRP A 238 -17.04 22.98 15.03
C TRP A 238 -17.77 22.45 13.80
N ARG A 239 -17.27 21.36 13.21
CA ARG A 239 -17.90 20.73 12.04
C ARG A 239 -19.29 20.16 12.35
N TYR A 240 -19.50 19.64 13.56
CA TYR A 240 -20.83 19.20 14.00
C TYR A 240 -21.87 20.34 13.96
N LYS A 241 -21.52 21.54 14.43
CA LYS A 241 -22.45 22.69 14.42
C LYS A 241 -22.86 23.05 12.98
N GLU A 242 -21.88 23.18 12.10
CA GLU A 242 -22.13 23.49 10.69
C GLU A 242 -23.02 22.41 10.02
N ILE A 243 -22.73 21.13 10.26
CA ILE A 243 -23.52 20.02 9.69
C ILE A 243 -24.94 20.03 10.25
N LYS A 244 -25.12 20.32 11.54
CA LYS A 244 -26.45 20.37 12.18
C LYS A 244 -27.30 21.46 11.54
N GLU A 245 -26.74 22.64 11.29
CA GLU A 245 -27.45 23.77 10.65
C GLU A 245 -27.86 23.46 9.21
N LEU A 246 -27.08 22.67 8.47
CA LEU A 246 -27.37 22.31 7.08
C LEU A 246 -28.38 21.15 6.92
N VAL A 247 -28.61 20.38 7.97
CA VAL A 247 -29.39 19.14 7.93
C VAL A 247 -30.70 19.24 8.72
N ALA A 248 -30.78 20.20 9.64
CA ALA A 248 -32.01 20.63 10.30
C ALA A 248 -33.04 21.14 9.28
#